data_AF-A0A382K440-F1
#
_entry.id   AF-A0A382K440-F1
#
_cell.length_a   1.000
_cell.length_b   1.000
_cell.length_c   1.000
_cell.angle_alpha   90.00
_cell.angle_beta   90.00
_cell.angle_gamma   90.00
#
_symmetry.space_group_name_H-M   'P 1'
#
loop_
_entity.id
_entity.type
_entity.pdbx_description
1 polymer ?
#
loop_
_entity_poly.entity_id
_entity_poly.type
_entity_poly.pdbx_seq_one_letter_code
_entity_poly.pdbx_strand_id
1 'polypeptide(L)'
;MESTFSQVMPVDYENNQQNGINLEETIPIGSEFEVDVLLIQVGDLENEMSRIHELHKQEVEHVNFWKEQELDKLMKKHTWLKYNIELYLTRSEKKRLNLPHGQVGYRKQPFHVEVLNENELISGGFVRTKESVDRKSILTHFKATGEIPQGCEIERPEDKLYVKPSIIKIGE
;
A
#
# COMPACT_ATOMS: atom_id res chain seq x y z
N MET A 1 -41.59 16.56 -8.81
CA MET A 1 -40.72 17.59 -8.20
C MET A 1 -39.36 17.40 -8.81
N GLU A 2 -39.04 18.23 -9.80
CA GLU A 2 -37.80 18.16 -10.56
C GLU A 2 -36.66 18.68 -9.68
N SER A 3 -35.65 17.83 -9.47
CA SER A 3 -34.45 18.18 -8.71
C SER A 3 -33.48 18.87 -9.67
N THR A 4 -33.40 20.19 -9.54
CA THR A 4 -32.37 21.03 -10.16
C THR A 4 -31.03 20.79 -9.47
N PHE A 5 -30.35 19.70 -9.84
CA PHE A 5 -28.95 19.51 -9.49
C PHE A 5 -28.13 20.41 -10.43
N SER A 6 -27.84 21.62 -9.96
CA SER A 6 -26.96 22.58 -10.62
C SER A 6 -25.56 21.96 -10.76
N GLN A 7 -25.24 21.44 -11.94
CA GLN A 7 -23.87 21.13 -12.34
C GLN A 7 -23.15 22.46 -12.56
N VAL A 8 -22.65 23.06 -11.49
CA VAL A 8 -21.57 24.05 -11.61
C VAL A 8 -20.30 23.24 -11.84
N MET A 9 -20.09 22.87 -13.10
CA MET A 9 -18.78 22.40 -13.56
C MET A 9 -17.81 23.57 -13.38
N PRO A 10 -16.64 23.37 -12.75
CA PRO A 10 -15.59 24.38 -12.77
C PRO A 10 -15.25 24.67 -14.23
N VAL A 11 -15.51 25.91 -14.64
CA VAL A 11 -15.00 26.49 -15.88
C VAL A 11 -13.48 26.43 -15.78
N ASP A 12 -12.82 26.17 -16.92
CA ASP A 12 -11.36 26.12 -17.15
C ASP A 12 -10.75 24.73 -17.42
N TYR A 13 -11.46 23.85 -18.14
CA TYR A 13 -10.84 22.72 -18.89
C TYR A 13 -10.75 22.95 -20.40
N GLU A 14 -10.80 24.21 -20.85
CA GLU A 14 -10.48 24.58 -22.22
C GLU A 14 -9.24 25.47 -22.23
N ASN A 15 -8.06 24.84 -22.19
CA ASN A 15 -6.86 25.31 -22.91
C ASN A 15 -5.70 24.35 -22.69
N ASN A 16 -5.44 23.53 -23.74
CA ASN A 16 -4.12 23.14 -24.25
C ASN A 16 -4.23 21.83 -25.06
N GLN A 17 -5.09 21.82 -26.08
CA GLN A 17 -4.81 21.03 -27.27
C GLN A 17 -4.03 21.92 -28.24
N GLN A 18 -2.70 21.91 -28.14
CA GLN A 18 -1.77 22.17 -29.25
C GLN A 18 -0.31 22.06 -28.76
N ASN A 19 0.25 20.86 -28.94
CA ASN A 19 1.62 20.55 -29.37
C ASN A 19 1.91 19.13 -28.89
N GLY A 20 1.84 18.15 -29.79
CA GLY A 20 2.35 16.82 -29.51
C GLY A 20 3.86 16.92 -29.30
N ILE A 21 4.30 17.00 -28.05
CA ILE A 21 5.72 17.00 -27.71
C ILE A 21 6.24 15.61 -28.08
N ASN A 22 7.15 15.53 -29.05
CA ASN A 22 7.84 14.29 -29.37
C ASN A 22 8.84 13.99 -28.23
N LEU A 23 8.45 13.14 -27.29
CA LEU A 23 9.23 12.80 -26.10
C LEU A 23 10.52 12.00 -26.42
N GLU A 24 10.73 11.61 -27.68
CA GLU A 24 11.92 10.87 -28.13
C GLU A 24 13.04 11.79 -28.65
N GLU A 25 12.76 13.07 -28.90
CA GLU A 25 13.77 14.02 -29.37
C GLU A 25 14.47 14.71 -28.19
N THR A 26 15.80 14.72 -28.22
CA THR A 26 16.61 15.43 -27.21
C THR A 26 16.46 16.93 -27.39
N ILE A 27 16.12 17.64 -26.32
CA ILE A 27 16.11 19.10 -26.31
C ILE A 27 17.58 19.57 -26.37
N PRO A 28 17.99 20.34 -27.39
CA PRO A 28 19.34 20.91 -27.41
C PRO A 28 19.44 21.97 -26.31
N ILE A 29 20.33 21.76 -25.35
CA ILE A 29 20.58 22.67 -24.23
C ILE A 29 21.93 23.35 -24.47
N GLY A 30 21.91 24.68 -24.62
CA GLY A 30 23.09 25.52 -24.83
C GLY A 30 23.45 26.44 -23.67
N SER A 31 22.57 26.58 -22.66
CA SER A 31 22.78 27.50 -21.54
C SER A 31 22.33 26.93 -20.19
N GLU A 32 22.95 27.43 -19.11
CA GLU A 32 22.54 27.12 -17.72
C GLU A 32 21.09 27.54 -17.43
N PHE A 33 20.63 28.61 -18.08
CA PHE A 33 19.25 29.07 -17.96
C PHE A 33 18.24 28.06 -18.52
N GLU A 34 18.55 27.42 -19.66
CA GLU A 34 17.69 26.38 -20.23
C GLU A 34 17.61 25.15 -19.32
N VAL A 35 18.71 24.79 -18.65
CA VAL A 35 18.71 23.74 -17.62
C VAL A 35 17.80 24.12 -16.45
N ASP A 36 17.86 25.36 -15.99
CA ASP A 36 17.01 25.85 -14.89
C ASP A 36 15.52 25.82 -15.25
N VAL A 37 15.17 26.21 -16.48
CA VAL A 37 13.79 26.09 -16.99
C VAL A 37 13.32 24.62 -17.00
N LEU A 38 14.17 23.69 -17.43
CA LEU A 38 13.84 22.25 -17.39
C LEU A 38 13.68 21.75 -15.95
N LEU A 39 14.49 22.23 -15.01
CA LEU A 39 14.35 21.89 -13.59
C LEU A 39 13.00 22.35 -13.02
N ILE A 40 12.52 23.54 -13.41
CA ILE A 40 11.19 24.03 -13.03
C ILE A 40 10.10 23.12 -13.59
N GLN A 41 10.17 22.77 -14.88
CA GLN A 41 9.20 21.88 -15.52
C GLN A 41 9.16 20.48 -14.87
N VAL A 42 10.31 19.92 -14.52
CA VAL A 42 10.38 18.65 -13.77
C VAL A 42 9.69 18.81 -12.41
N GLY A 43 9.92 19.92 -11.70
CA GLY A 43 9.26 20.22 -10.43
C GLY A 43 7.73 20.33 -10.55
N ASP A 44 7.23 21.00 -11.59
CA ASP A 44 5.78 21.13 -11.84
C ASP A 44 5.13 19.78 -12.14
N LEU A 45 5.80 18.92 -12.92
CA LEU A 45 5.35 17.55 -13.19
C LEU A 45 5.35 16.69 -11.92
N GLU A 46 6.39 16.77 -11.09
CA GLU A 46 6.45 16.06 -9.80
C GLU A 46 5.32 16.49 -8.86
N ASN A 47 4.99 17.79 -8.83
CA ASN A 47 3.88 18.33 -8.05
C ASN A 47 2.52 17.82 -8.56
N GLU A 48 2.31 17.82 -9.87
CA GLU A 48 1.07 17.34 -10.48
C GLU A 48 0.89 15.83 -10.26
N MET A 49 1.96 15.03 -10.41
CA MET A 49 1.97 13.62 -10.05
C MET A 49 1.61 13.40 -8.58
N SER A 50 2.16 14.21 -7.68
CA SER A 50 1.87 14.15 -6.24
C SER A 50 0.41 14.50 -5.94
N ARG A 51 -0.14 15.51 -6.61
CA ARG A 51 -1.55 15.91 -6.51
C ARG A 51 -2.47 14.78 -6.96
N ILE A 52 -2.20 14.17 -8.11
CA ILE A 52 -2.96 13.02 -8.62
C ILE A 52 -2.90 11.84 -7.64
N HIS A 53 -1.71 11.55 -7.10
CA HIS A 53 -1.55 10.47 -6.12
C HIS A 53 -2.38 10.71 -4.86
N GLU A 54 -2.39 11.94 -4.34
CA GLU A 54 -3.19 12.29 -3.15
C GLU A 54 -4.69 12.19 -3.41
N LEU A 55 -5.17 12.70 -4.55
CA LEU A 55 -6.58 12.56 -4.94
C LEU A 55 -7.00 11.09 -5.10
N HIS A 56 -6.16 10.29 -5.76
CA HIS A 56 -6.40 8.86 -5.90
C HIS A 56 -6.46 8.16 -4.53
N LYS A 57 -5.55 8.49 -3.62
CA LYS A 57 -5.53 7.94 -2.26
C LYS A 57 -6.83 8.28 -1.51
N GLN A 58 -7.29 9.53 -1.58
CA GLN A 58 -8.54 9.96 -0.95
C GLN A 58 -9.76 9.21 -1.50
N GLU A 59 -9.82 9.01 -2.82
CA GLU A 59 -10.92 8.26 -3.44
C GLU A 59 -10.91 6.78 -3.03
N VAL A 60 -9.72 6.16 -2.99
CA VAL A 60 -9.57 4.78 -2.51
C VAL A 60 -9.99 4.65 -1.04
N GLU A 61 -9.64 5.62 -0.20
CA GLU A 61 -10.08 5.65 1.20
C GLU A 61 -11.61 5.75 1.30
N HIS A 62 -12.23 6.63 0.51
CA HIS A 62 -13.68 6.78 0.48
C HIS A 62 -14.40 5.50 0.02
N VAL A 63 -13.92 4.88 -1.05
CA VAL A 63 -14.48 3.61 -1.56
C VAL A 63 -14.32 2.48 -0.53
N ASN A 64 -13.16 2.40 0.13
CA ASN A 64 -12.94 1.39 1.16
C ASN A 64 -13.83 1.62 2.39
N PHE A 65 -13.99 2.87 2.82
CA PHE A 65 -14.87 3.21 3.92
C PHE A 65 -16.33 2.84 3.61
N TRP A 66 -16.82 3.18 2.42
CA TRP A 66 -18.16 2.77 1.99
C TRP A 66 -18.33 1.25 2.00
N LYS A 67 -17.34 0.51 1.45
CA LYS A 67 -17.33 -0.95 1.44
C LYS A 67 -17.39 -1.52 2.86
N GLU A 68 -16.58 -1.00 3.77
CA GLU A 68 -16.53 -1.44 5.17
C GLU A 68 -17.86 -1.19 5.89
N GLN A 69 -18.48 -0.03 5.69
CA GLN A 69 -19.79 0.25 6.28
C GLN A 69 -20.88 -0.73 5.81
N GLU A 70 -20.91 -1.05 4.51
CA GLU A 70 -21.94 -1.95 3.98
C GLU A 70 -21.71 -3.38 4.45
N LEU A 71 -20.44 -3.81 4.52
CA LEU A 71 -20.08 -5.11 5.09
C LEU A 71 -20.41 -5.19 6.58
N ASP A 72 -20.21 -4.12 7.36
CA ASP A 72 -20.51 -4.10 8.79
C ASP A 72 -22.02 -4.25 9.05
N LYS A 73 -22.89 -3.62 8.24
CA LYS A 73 -24.35 -3.82 8.33
C LYS A 73 -24.74 -5.29 8.10
N LEU A 74 -24.16 -5.92 7.08
CA LEU A 74 -24.42 -7.34 6.80
C LEU A 74 -23.82 -8.24 7.89
N MET A 75 -22.63 -7.92 8.39
CA MET A 75 -21.96 -8.67 9.45
C MET A 75 -22.76 -8.63 10.75
N LYS A 76 -23.32 -7.47 11.14
CA LYS A 76 -24.22 -7.34 12.30
C LYS A 76 -25.44 -8.25 12.18
N LYS A 77 -26.12 -8.26 11.02
CA LYS A 77 -27.26 -9.14 10.75
C LYS A 77 -26.85 -10.62 10.82
N HIS A 78 -25.73 -10.96 10.20
CA HIS A 78 -25.21 -12.33 10.18
C HIS A 78 -24.83 -12.82 11.59
N THR A 79 -24.17 -11.99 12.41
CA THR A 79 -23.83 -12.30 13.80
C THR A 79 -25.07 -12.45 14.66
N TRP A 80 -26.06 -11.57 14.50
CA TRP A 80 -27.35 -11.70 15.20
C TRP A 80 -28.06 -13.01 14.86
N LEU A 81 -28.11 -13.41 13.57
CA LEU A 81 -28.69 -14.70 13.18
C LEU A 81 -27.92 -15.89 13.76
N LYS A 82 -26.58 -15.86 13.73
CA LYS A 82 -25.75 -16.91 14.35
C LYS A 82 -26.01 -17.05 15.84
N TYR A 83 -26.13 -15.94 16.56
CA TYR A 83 -26.44 -15.93 17.98
C TYR A 83 -27.81 -16.56 18.28
N ASN A 84 -28.83 -16.29 17.45
CA ASN A 84 -30.14 -16.93 17.60
C ASN A 84 -30.09 -18.45 17.39
N ILE A 85 -29.28 -18.91 16.43
CA ILE A 85 -29.06 -20.34 16.20
C ILE A 85 -28.33 -20.97 17.40
N GLU A 86 -27.34 -20.29 17.96
CA GLU A 86 -26.64 -20.74 19.16
C GLU A 86 -27.58 -20.84 20.37
N LEU A 87 -28.42 -19.82 20.59
CA LEU A 87 -29.47 -19.86 21.63
C LEU A 87 -30.39 -21.07 21.47
N TYR A 88 -30.80 -21.40 20.24
CA TYR A 88 -31.62 -22.58 19.98
C TYR A 88 -30.89 -23.89 20.30
N LEU A 89 -29.62 -24.03 19.91
CA LEU A 89 -28.80 -25.20 20.25
C LEU A 89 -28.66 -25.38 21.77
N THR A 90 -28.39 -24.29 22.48
CA THR A 90 -28.26 -24.28 23.94
C THR A 90 -29.58 -24.65 24.62
N ARG A 91 -30.70 -24.08 24.19
CA ARG A 91 -32.04 -24.38 24.74
C ARG A 91 -32.52 -25.80 24.44
N SER A 92 -32.13 -26.36 23.30
CA SER A 92 -32.51 -27.71 22.89
C SER A 92 -31.56 -28.80 23.42
N GLU A 93 -30.51 -28.42 24.14
CA GLU A 93 -29.44 -29.30 24.66
C GLU A 93 -28.75 -30.15 23.56
N LYS A 94 -28.89 -29.75 22.29
CA LYS A 94 -28.29 -30.45 21.14
C LYS A 94 -26.91 -29.85 20.83
N LYS A 95 -25.91 -30.72 20.64
CA LYS A 95 -24.56 -30.29 20.23
C LYS A 95 -24.40 -30.10 18.72
N ARG A 96 -25.26 -30.72 17.92
CA ARG A 96 -25.23 -30.71 16.45
C ARG A 96 -26.63 -30.88 15.87
N LEU A 97 -26.91 -30.19 14.77
CA LEU A 97 -28.14 -30.26 13.98
C LEU A 97 -27.78 -30.33 12.51
N ASN A 98 -28.43 -31.23 11.77
CA ASN A 98 -28.34 -31.28 10.32
C ASN A 98 -29.69 -30.87 9.74
N LEU A 99 -29.71 -29.80 8.94
CA LEU A 99 -30.91 -29.20 8.36
C LEU A 99 -30.77 -29.19 6.82
N PRO A 100 -31.87 -29.04 6.07
CA PRO A 100 -31.84 -29.06 4.60
C PRO A 100 -30.90 -28.02 3.97
N HIS A 101 -30.70 -26.87 4.63
CA HIS A 101 -29.86 -25.78 4.15
C HIS A 101 -28.48 -25.72 4.82
N GLY A 102 -28.11 -26.73 5.59
CA GLY A 102 -26.78 -26.82 6.19
C GLY A 102 -26.78 -27.43 7.59
N GLN A 103 -25.63 -27.32 8.23
CA GLN A 103 -25.37 -27.98 9.50
C GLN A 103 -24.89 -26.97 10.53
N VAL A 104 -25.33 -27.13 11.77
CA VAL A 104 -24.86 -26.34 12.91
C VAL A 104 -24.35 -27.27 13.99
N GLY A 105 -23.25 -26.91 14.65
CA GLY A 105 -22.78 -27.62 15.82
C GLY A 105 -21.49 -27.04 16.36
N TYR A 106 -21.17 -27.40 17.59
CA TYR A 106 -19.92 -27.00 18.21
C TYR A 106 -18.76 -27.83 17.65
N ARG A 107 -17.68 -27.15 17.27
CA ARG A 107 -16.41 -27.80 16.88
C ARG A 107 -15.38 -27.57 17.98
N LYS A 108 -14.49 -28.55 18.18
CA LYS A 108 -13.31 -28.34 19.02
C LYS A 108 -12.39 -27.34 18.31
N GLN A 109 -12.06 -26.24 18.98
CA GLN A 109 -11.02 -25.32 18.50
C GLN A 109 -9.65 -25.84 18.98
N PRO A 110 -8.58 -25.65 18.18
CA PRO A 110 -7.23 -25.95 18.64
C PRO A 110 -6.88 -25.04 19.82
N PHE A 111 -5.96 -25.49 20.67
CA PHE A 111 -5.50 -24.69 21.80
C PHE A 111 -4.87 -23.39 21.31
N HIS A 112 -5.32 -22.27 21.89
CA HIS A 112 -4.65 -20.99 21.73
C HIS A 112 -3.47 -20.94 22.70
N VAL A 113 -2.28 -20.62 22.19
CA VAL A 113 -1.07 -20.47 23.00
C VAL A 113 -0.79 -18.97 23.11
N GLU A 114 -1.00 -18.40 24.29
CA GLU A 114 -0.56 -17.04 24.61
C GLU A 114 0.87 -17.10 25.14
N VAL A 115 1.78 -16.34 24.52
CA VAL A 115 3.17 -16.24 24.95
C VAL A 115 3.28 -15.13 25.98
N LEU A 116 3.46 -15.51 27.25
CA LEU A 116 3.60 -14.56 28.36
C LEU A 116 5.04 -14.05 28.53
N ASN A 117 6.04 -14.87 28.21
CA ASN A 117 7.45 -14.52 28.31
C ASN A 117 8.24 -15.13 27.15
N GLU A 118 8.59 -14.29 26.18
CA GLU A 118 9.33 -14.71 24.98
C GLU A 118 10.75 -15.19 25.31
N ASN A 119 11.43 -14.57 26.29
CA ASN A 119 12.83 -14.88 26.58
C ASN A 119 13.01 -16.29 27.18
N GLU A 120 12.07 -16.75 27.99
CA GLU A 120 12.06 -18.10 28.55
C GLU A 120 11.71 -19.16 27.49
N LEU A 121 10.87 -18.82 26.50
CA LEU A 121 10.55 -19.73 25.39
C LEU A 121 11.68 -19.82 24.37
N ILE A 122 12.40 -18.71 24.15
CA ILE A 122 13.61 -18.68 23.32
C ILE A 122 14.71 -19.53 23.97
N SER A 123 14.93 -19.39 25.28
CA SER A 123 15.90 -20.24 26.00
C SER A 123 15.43 -21.70 26.08
N GLY A 124 14.12 -21.94 26.10
CA GLY A 124 13.49 -23.25 26.01
C GLY A 124 13.52 -23.91 24.62
N GLY A 125 14.07 -23.24 23.59
CA GLY A 125 14.25 -23.82 22.27
C GLY A 125 13.04 -23.73 21.33
N PHE A 126 12.00 -22.96 21.67
CA PHE A 126 10.85 -22.69 20.79
C PHE A 126 11.17 -21.58 19.77
N VAL A 127 12.27 -21.73 19.03
CA VAL A 127 12.79 -20.71 18.10
C VAL A 127 12.70 -21.22 16.66
N ARG A 128 12.31 -20.33 15.74
CA ARG A 128 12.38 -20.58 14.30
C ARG A 128 13.58 -19.84 13.71
N THR A 129 14.58 -20.58 13.24
CA THR A 129 15.75 -19.99 12.56
C THR A 129 15.44 -19.78 11.08
N LYS A 130 15.71 -18.58 10.55
CA LYS A 130 15.71 -18.29 9.12
C LYS A 130 17.05 -17.67 8.77
N GLU A 131 17.83 -18.36 7.97
CA GLU A 131 19.12 -17.85 7.47
C GLU A 131 18.87 -17.01 6.21
N SER A 132 19.47 -15.82 6.18
CA SER A 132 19.46 -14.94 5.02
C SER A 132 20.84 -14.32 4.83
N VAL A 133 21.27 -14.21 3.57
CA VAL A 133 22.56 -13.60 3.23
C VAL A 133 22.56 -12.10 3.55
N ASP A 134 23.54 -11.66 4.34
CA ASP A 134 23.73 -10.25 4.65
C ASP A 134 24.58 -9.55 3.58
N ARG A 135 23.88 -8.87 2.67
CA ARG A 135 24.48 -8.09 1.59
C ARG A 135 25.32 -6.90 2.11
N LYS A 136 25.01 -6.35 3.29
CA LYS A 136 25.76 -5.22 3.87
C LYS A 136 27.12 -5.67 4.39
N SER A 137 27.18 -6.83 5.03
CA SER A 137 28.44 -7.42 5.49
C SER A 137 29.35 -7.80 4.32
N ILE A 138 28.78 -8.34 3.23
CA ILE A 138 29.51 -8.62 1.97
C ILE A 138 30.11 -7.33 1.39
N LEU A 139 29.32 -6.25 1.33
CA LEU A 139 29.80 -4.96 0.81
C LEU A 139 30.89 -4.35 1.70
N THR A 140 30.77 -4.49 3.02
CA THR A 140 31.78 -4.02 3.98
C THR A 140 33.08 -4.81 3.86
N HIS A 141 33.00 -6.13 3.71
CA HIS A 141 34.16 -6.98 3.45
C HIS A 141 34.86 -6.55 2.16
N PHE A 142 34.12 -6.43 1.06
CA PHE A 142 34.67 -5.98 -0.22
C PHE A 142 35.34 -4.60 -0.14
N LYS A 143 34.77 -3.65 0.60
CA LYS A 143 35.38 -2.32 0.82
C LYS A 143 36.67 -2.37 1.65
N ALA A 144 36.81 -3.34 2.56
CA ALA A 144 37.93 -3.45 3.48
C ALA A 144 39.08 -4.31 2.95
N THR A 145 38.78 -5.44 2.29
CA THR A 145 39.77 -6.40 1.80
C THR A 145 39.98 -6.33 0.30
N GLY A 146 39.07 -5.72 -0.46
CA GLY A 146 39.13 -5.70 -1.94
C GLY A 146 38.83 -7.05 -2.60
N GLU A 147 38.59 -8.10 -1.81
CA GLU A 147 38.29 -9.45 -2.29
C GLU A 147 36.77 -9.65 -2.38
N ILE A 148 36.32 -10.17 -3.52
CA ILE A 148 34.92 -10.52 -3.77
C ILE A 148 34.65 -11.90 -3.15
N PRO A 149 33.75 -12.02 -2.16
CA PRO A 149 33.43 -13.32 -1.57
C PRO A 149 32.85 -14.29 -2.61
N GLN A 150 33.19 -15.57 -2.49
CA GLN A 150 32.74 -16.61 -3.41
C GLN A 150 31.20 -16.64 -3.50
N GLY A 151 30.66 -16.56 -4.72
CA GLY A 151 29.22 -16.51 -4.98
C GLY A 151 28.61 -15.11 -5.02
N CYS A 152 29.43 -14.05 -4.95
CA CYS A 152 28.98 -12.66 -5.15
C CYS A 152 29.54 -12.09 -6.45
N GLU A 153 28.71 -11.35 -7.17
CA GLU A 153 29.13 -10.46 -8.26
C GLU A 153 28.89 -9.03 -7.78
N ILE A 154 29.92 -8.19 -7.84
CA ILE A 154 29.85 -6.80 -7.40
C ILE A 154 29.96 -5.92 -8.64
N GLU A 155 28.81 -5.49 -9.13
CA GLU A 155 28.72 -4.50 -10.19
C GLU A 155 29.00 -3.12 -9.60
N ARG A 156 29.91 -2.36 -10.21
CA ARG A 156 30.05 -0.94 -9.91
C ARG A 156 28.98 -0.21 -10.70
N PRO A 157 27.95 0.38 -10.06
CA PRO A 157 26.97 1.15 -10.79
C PRO A 157 27.67 2.37 -11.41
N GLU A 158 27.26 2.71 -12.62
CA GLU A 158 27.64 3.97 -13.26
C GLU A 158 27.08 5.16 -12.47
N ASP A 159 27.72 6.33 -12.63
CA ASP A 159 27.26 7.56 -12.01
C ASP A 159 25.83 7.86 -12.46
N LYS A 160 24.90 7.90 -11.51
CA LYS A 160 23.49 8.18 -11.77
C LYS A 160 23.25 9.68 -11.69
N LEU A 161 22.61 10.23 -12.71
CA LEU A 161 22.13 11.61 -12.70
C LEU A 161 21.21 11.82 -11.48
N TYR A 162 21.49 12.87 -10.71
CA TYR A 162 20.70 13.30 -9.58
C TYR A 162 20.05 14.65 -9.90
N VAL A 163 18.72 14.64 -10.06
CA VAL A 163 17.91 15.84 -10.31
C VAL A 163 17.01 16.05 -9.10
N LYS A 164 17.07 17.25 -8.50
CA LYS A 164 16.20 17.63 -7.39
C LYS A 164 15.66 19.04 -7.62
N PRO A 165 14.44 19.17 -8.16
CA PRO A 165 13.80 20.47 -8.29
C PRO A 165 13.61 21.13 -6.92
N SER A 166 13.77 22.44 -6.86
CA SER A 166 13.37 23.20 -5.68
C SER A 166 11.87 23.38 -5.73
N ILE A 167 11.13 22.62 -4.92
CA ILE A 167 9.68 22.77 -4.81
C ILE A 167 9.41 24.14 -4.19
N ILE A 168 9.05 25.13 -5.02
CA ILE A 168 8.47 26.38 -4.54
C ILE A 168 7.07 26.00 -4.05
N LYS A 169 6.89 25.92 -2.74
CA LYS A 169 5.54 25.86 -2.17
C LYS A 169 4.86 27.20 -2.49
N ILE A 170 4.09 27.24 -3.58
CA ILE A 170 3.22 28.38 -3.87
C ILE A 170 2.07 28.30 -2.86
N GLY A 171 2.19 29.04 -1.76
CA GLY A 171 1.10 29.30 -0.81
C GLY A 171 1.39 28.94 0.65
N GLU A 172 1.71 29.96 1.43
CA GLU A 172 0.84 30.30 2.58
C GLU A 172 -0.20 31.32 2.10
#